data_AF-A0A3M1RKZ6-F1
#
_entry.id   AF-A0A3M1RKZ6-F1
#
_cell.length_a   1.000
_cell.length_b   1.000
_cell.length_c   1.000
_cell.angle_alpha   90.00
_cell.angle_beta   90.00
_cell.angle_gamma   90.00
#
_symmetry.space_group_name_H-M   'P 1'
#
loop_
_entity.id
_entity.type
_entity.pdbx_description
1 polymer ?
#
loop_
_entity_poly.entity_id
_entity_poly.type
_entity_poly.pdbx_seq_one_letter_code
_entity_poly.pdbx_strand_id
1 'polypeptide(L)'
;MSKTFEKKLVLKWFSILSLICLSFFPFMQALLGFWWALPLNVRFRPSANPIYVFLCIIIFVSIVYFWKKDLLSSLSSSKFLIFSFLSAFIFHICLASTDKGFYYAITHPFIATPYEYYADLPKVRFYGLKEFVGNYATLMKTLSLHAHTHPPGGDVFLYLVEKIFGRGLLRSSLITVIVSELSIIPLYYTIKLFLNKKAVRLAIIIWIFTPAIGIYNAVCMDGVFMFFMLFPFYFILYPYKKKKKYTLCG
;
A
#
# COMPACT_ATOMS: atom_id res chain seq x y z
N MET A 1 1.10 9.82 -37.50
CA MET A 1 1.77 10.53 -36.38
C MET A 1 2.95 9.67 -35.94
N SER A 2 4.19 10.17 -36.01
CA SER A 2 5.39 9.33 -35.84
C SER A 2 5.62 8.99 -34.35
N LYS A 3 6.05 7.75 -34.06
CA LYS A 3 6.38 7.27 -32.69
C LYS A 3 7.39 8.17 -31.95
N THR A 4 8.17 8.95 -32.69
CA THR A 4 9.14 9.90 -32.16
C THR A 4 8.49 11.16 -31.59
N PHE A 5 7.38 11.61 -32.18
CA PHE A 5 6.62 12.78 -31.70
C PHE A 5 5.92 12.48 -30.38
N GLU A 6 5.31 11.30 -30.25
CA GLU A 6 4.69 10.85 -28.99
C GLU A 6 5.70 10.76 -27.85
N LYS A 7 6.91 10.22 -28.10
CA LYS A 7 7.96 10.14 -27.08
C LYS A 7 8.40 11.52 -26.56
N LYS A 8 8.60 12.50 -27.46
CA LYS A 8 8.97 13.87 -27.06
C LYS A 8 7.86 14.56 -26.27
N LEU A 9 6.61 14.33 -26.65
CA LEU A 9 5.44 14.90 -25.97
C LEU A 9 5.29 14.33 -24.56
N VAL A 10 5.41 13.01 -24.40
CA VAL A 10 5.36 12.34 -23.09
C VAL A 10 6.50 12.81 -22.19
N LEU A 11 7.72 12.93 -22.71
CA LEU A 11 8.86 13.40 -21.94
C LEU A 11 8.67 14.85 -21.45
N LYS A 12 8.13 15.72 -22.32
CA LYS A 12 7.84 17.11 -21.98
C LYS A 12 6.79 17.22 -20.87
N TRP A 13 5.68 16.51 -20.98
CA TRP A 13 4.64 16.51 -19.96
C TRP A 13 5.10 15.90 -18.64
N PHE A 14 5.88 14.82 -18.70
CA PHE A 14 6.51 14.22 -17.53
C PHE A 14 7.39 15.25 -16.80
N SER A 15 8.28 15.95 -17.51
CA SER A 15 9.13 16.97 -16.90
C SER A 15 8.33 18.13 -16.30
N ILE A 16 7.27 18.59 -16.96
CA ILE A 16 6.39 19.65 -16.45
C ILE A 16 5.68 19.18 -15.17
N LEU A 17 5.10 17.99 -15.18
CA LEU A 17 4.44 17.42 -14.00
C LEU A 17 5.42 17.19 -12.85
N SER A 18 6.63 16.70 -13.13
CA SER A 18 7.68 16.56 -12.11
C SER A 18 8.07 17.90 -11.50
N LEU A 19 8.23 18.95 -12.30
CA LEU A 19 8.53 20.30 -11.80
C LEU A 19 7.39 20.89 -10.97
N ILE A 20 6.14 20.70 -11.40
CA ILE A 20 4.96 21.12 -10.62
C ILE A 20 4.90 20.36 -9.29
N CYS A 21 5.06 19.03 -9.29
CA CYS A 21 5.05 18.25 -8.05
C CYS A 21 6.20 18.62 -7.11
N LEU A 22 7.41 18.86 -7.66
CA LEU A 22 8.59 19.26 -6.87
C LEU A 22 8.47 20.68 -6.30
N SER A 23 7.71 21.58 -6.94
CA SER A 23 7.51 22.97 -6.48
C SER A 23 6.26 23.13 -5.60
N PHE A 24 5.21 22.36 -5.85
CA PHE A 24 3.97 22.37 -5.08
C PHE A 24 4.17 21.91 -3.64
N PHE A 25 5.03 20.92 -3.42
CA PHE A 25 5.32 20.40 -2.09
C PHE A 25 5.96 21.44 -1.15
N PRO A 26 7.08 22.12 -1.50
CA PRO A 26 7.62 23.20 -0.68
C PRO A 26 6.68 24.41 -0.57
N PHE A 27 5.89 24.71 -1.59
CA PHE A 27 4.84 25.75 -1.50
C PHE A 27 3.79 25.42 -0.43
N MET A 28 3.26 24.19 -0.43
CA MET A 28 2.30 23.73 0.57
C MET A 28 2.90 23.71 1.98
N GLN A 29 4.18 23.38 2.12
CA GLN A 29 4.87 23.43 3.41
C GLN A 29 5.04 24.86 3.93
N ALA A 30 5.39 25.81 3.07
CA ALA A 30 5.45 27.22 3.42
C ALA A 30 4.05 27.74 3.85
N LEU A 31 3.00 27.38 3.12
CA LEU A 31 1.62 27.73 3.44
C LEU A 31 1.17 27.15 4.79
N LEU A 32 1.59 25.94 5.11
CA LEU A 32 1.24 25.23 6.35
C LEU A 32 2.19 25.52 7.52
N GLY A 33 3.16 26.42 7.35
CA GLY A 33 4.10 26.80 8.42
C GLY A 33 5.21 25.78 8.71
N PHE A 34 5.41 24.79 7.84
CA PHE A 34 6.47 23.78 7.95
C PHE A 34 7.75 24.23 7.21
N TRP A 35 8.39 25.29 7.69
CA TRP A 35 9.54 25.93 7.05
C TRP A 35 10.84 25.10 7.01
N TRP A 36 10.85 23.90 7.61
CA TRP A 36 12.06 23.10 7.82
C TRP A 36 12.04 21.70 7.21
N ALA A 37 10.99 21.36 6.46
CA ALA A 37 10.87 20.04 5.85
C ALA A 37 11.26 20.10 4.37
N LEU A 38 12.54 20.08 3.99
CA LEU A 38 12.88 19.89 2.57
C LEU A 38 12.11 18.65 2.01
N PRO A 39 11.64 18.64 0.74
CA PRO A 39 11.02 17.45 0.13
C PRO A 39 11.90 16.20 0.22
N LEU A 40 13.21 16.41 0.47
CA LEU A 40 14.23 15.40 0.71
C LEU A 40 14.82 15.51 2.13
N ASN A 41 14.04 15.84 3.15
CA ASN A 41 14.44 15.71 4.56
C ASN A 41 14.63 14.24 5.00
N VAL A 42 15.04 13.38 4.06
CA VAL A 42 15.78 12.15 4.30
C VAL A 42 17.06 12.56 5.01
N ARG A 43 17.00 12.68 6.34
CA ARG A 43 18.21 12.63 7.15
C ARG A 43 18.88 11.32 6.80
N PHE A 44 20.11 11.36 6.30
CA PHE A 44 20.91 10.16 6.14
C PHE A 44 20.98 9.49 7.52
N ARG A 45 20.26 8.38 7.65
CA ARG A 45 20.24 7.56 8.86
C ARG A 45 21.00 6.29 8.53
N PRO A 46 22.32 6.21 8.81
CA PRO A 46 23.11 5.00 8.56
C PRO A 46 22.71 3.82 9.45
N SER A 47 21.56 3.89 10.14
CA SER A 47 20.97 2.82 10.94
C SER A 47 20.22 1.77 10.11
N ALA A 48 20.34 1.81 8.77
CA ALA A 48 19.73 0.81 7.91
C ALA A 48 20.34 -0.56 8.21
N ASN A 49 19.50 -1.52 8.60
CA ASN A 49 19.98 -2.85 8.92
C ASN A 49 20.47 -3.56 7.63
N PRO A 50 21.78 -3.88 7.52
CA PRO A 50 22.38 -4.32 6.26
C PRO A 50 21.83 -5.68 5.78
N ILE A 51 21.38 -6.53 6.70
CA ILE A 51 20.80 -7.84 6.37
C ILE A 51 19.52 -7.65 5.55
N TYR A 52 18.62 -6.78 6.01
CA TYR A 52 17.35 -6.54 5.31
C TYR A 52 17.54 -5.78 4.00
N VAL A 53 18.53 -4.88 3.92
CA VAL A 53 18.92 -4.25 2.65
C VAL A 53 19.39 -5.31 1.65
N PHE A 54 20.26 -6.22 2.08
CA PHE A 54 20.76 -7.32 1.25
C PHE A 54 19.63 -8.26 0.79
N LEU A 55 18.68 -8.59 1.68
CA LEU A 55 17.49 -9.38 1.33
C LEU A 55 16.61 -8.67 0.29
N CYS A 56 16.38 -7.36 0.42
CA CYS A 56 15.66 -6.58 -0.58
C CYS A 56 16.33 -6.65 -1.95
N ILE A 57 17.65 -6.52 -2.00
CA ILE A 57 18.44 -6.62 -3.24
C ILE A 57 18.30 -8.02 -3.84
N ILE A 58 18.42 -9.08 -3.05
CA ILE A 58 18.27 -10.47 -3.52
C ILE A 58 16.88 -10.69 -4.12
N ILE A 59 15.82 -10.26 -3.44
CA ILE A 59 14.44 -10.43 -3.91
C ILE A 59 14.22 -9.66 -5.22
N PHE A 60 14.68 -8.41 -5.28
CA PHE A 60 14.62 -7.58 -6.48
C PHE A 60 15.32 -8.24 -7.67
N VAL A 61 16.59 -8.64 -7.50
CA VAL A 61 17.39 -9.28 -8.54
C VAL A 61 16.76 -10.61 -8.97
N SER A 62 16.22 -11.39 -8.03
CA SER A 62 15.56 -12.67 -8.32
C SER A 62 14.31 -12.48 -9.18
N ILE A 63 13.47 -11.49 -8.87
CA ILE A 63 12.26 -11.19 -9.65
C ILE A 63 12.62 -10.68 -11.04
N VAL A 64 13.62 -9.79 -11.15
CA VAL A 64 14.14 -9.31 -12.44
C VAL A 64 14.71 -10.47 -13.27
N TYR A 65 15.45 -11.38 -12.63
CA TYR A 65 15.98 -12.58 -13.28
C TYR A 65 14.87 -13.50 -13.81
N PHE A 66 13.86 -13.82 -12.98
CA PHE A 66 12.71 -14.63 -13.40
C PHE A 66 11.86 -13.96 -14.47
N TRP A 67 11.75 -12.63 -14.46
CA TRP A 67 11.12 -11.87 -15.53
C TRP A 67 11.92 -11.98 -16.85
N LYS A 68 13.25 -11.79 -16.80
CA LYS A 68 14.13 -11.89 -17.98
C LYS A 68 14.12 -13.29 -18.60
N LYS A 69 13.99 -14.34 -17.78
CA LYS A 69 13.85 -15.73 -18.23
C LYS A 69 12.43 -16.10 -18.70
N ASP A 70 11.52 -15.15 -18.76
CA ASP A 70 10.11 -15.32 -19.14
C ASP A 70 9.34 -16.33 -18.27
N LEU A 71 9.88 -16.69 -17.10
CA LEU A 71 9.28 -17.65 -16.17
C LEU A 71 8.01 -17.08 -15.54
N LEU A 72 8.01 -15.78 -15.21
CA LEU A 72 6.84 -15.13 -14.65
C LEU A 72 5.70 -14.96 -15.65
N SER A 73 5.98 -14.95 -16.97
CA SER A 73 4.95 -14.81 -18.01
C SER A 73 4.31 -16.16 -18.40
N SER A 74 5.02 -17.27 -18.17
CA SER A 74 4.53 -18.62 -18.41
C SER A 74 3.60 -19.14 -17.31
N LEU A 75 3.70 -18.62 -16.08
CA LEU A 75 2.82 -19.02 -14.97
C LEU A 75 1.32 -18.92 -15.31
N SER A 76 0.50 -19.74 -14.66
CA SER A 76 -0.96 -19.53 -14.61
C SER A 76 -1.29 -18.25 -13.82
N SER A 77 -2.51 -17.71 -13.95
CA SER A 77 -2.89 -16.48 -13.23
C SER A 77 -2.83 -16.67 -11.71
N SER A 78 -3.31 -17.81 -11.20
CA SER A 78 -3.29 -18.11 -9.77
C SER A 78 -1.87 -18.27 -9.22
N LYS A 79 -1.01 -19.01 -9.95
CA LYS A 79 0.41 -19.16 -9.57
C LYS A 79 1.15 -17.81 -9.57
N PHE A 80 0.84 -16.95 -10.56
CA PHE A 80 1.40 -15.60 -10.60
C PHE A 80 0.92 -14.76 -9.41
N LEU A 81 -0.37 -14.79 -9.06
CA LEU A 81 -0.91 -14.05 -7.92
C LEU A 81 -0.31 -14.52 -6.58
N ILE A 82 -0.17 -15.83 -6.39
CA ILE A 82 0.48 -16.40 -5.19
C ILE A 82 1.94 -15.95 -5.13
N PHE A 83 2.67 -16.07 -6.25
CA PHE A 83 4.05 -15.59 -6.33
C PHE A 83 4.16 -14.10 -6.01
N SER A 84 3.29 -13.27 -6.60
CA SER A 84 3.27 -11.83 -6.37
C SER A 84 2.94 -11.48 -4.91
N PHE A 85 1.95 -12.13 -4.32
CA PHE A 85 1.59 -11.95 -2.91
C PHE A 85 2.77 -12.28 -1.98
N LEU A 86 3.39 -13.46 -2.15
CA LEU A 86 4.52 -13.88 -1.32
C LEU A 86 5.73 -12.96 -1.52
N SER A 87 6.01 -12.58 -2.77
CA SER A 87 7.09 -11.66 -3.11
C SER A 87 6.88 -10.29 -2.46
N ALA A 88 5.68 -9.74 -2.55
CA ALA A 88 5.31 -8.46 -1.97
C ALA A 88 5.41 -8.50 -0.45
N PHE A 89 4.82 -9.52 0.18
CA PHE A 89 4.85 -9.72 1.62
C PHE A 89 6.28 -9.77 2.16
N ILE A 90 7.15 -10.59 1.55
CA ILE A 90 8.53 -10.72 1.98
C ILE A 90 9.31 -9.43 1.69
N PHE A 91 9.15 -8.85 0.49
CA PHE A 91 9.88 -7.65 0.09
C PHE A 91 9.52 -6.44 0.94
N HIS A 92 8.23 -6.17 1.16
CA HIS A 92 7.74 -5.03 1.94
C HIS A 92 8.12 -5.14 3.42
N ILE A 93 8.01 -6.35 4.01
CA ILE A 93 8.50 -6.58 5.38
C ILE A 93 10.01 -6.34 5.45
N CYS A 94 10.81 -6.85 4.51
CA CYS A 94 12.25 -6.60 4.51
C CYS A 94 12.55 -5.11 4.34
N LEU A 95 11.84 -4.42 3.44
CA LEU A 95 12.01 -2.99 3.19
C LEU A 95 11.74 -2.18 4.46
N ALA A 96 10.61 -2.44 5.15
CA ALA A 96 10.30 -1.81 6.43
C ALA A 96 11.36 -2.14 7.50
N SER A 97 11.77 -3.41 7.57
CA SER A 97 12.77 -3.91 8.54
C SER A 97 14.17 -3.35 8.36
N THR A 98 14.43 -2.60 7.28
CA THR A 98 15.65 -1.80 7.17
C THR A 98 15.75 -0.77 8.29
N ASP A 99 14.62 -0.26 8.82
CA ASP A 99 14.61 0.61 10.00
C ASP A 99 14.62 -0.22 11.29
N LYS A 100 15.78 -0.30 11.96
CA LYS A 100 15.97 -0.93 13.29
C LYS A 100 15.51 -2.40 13.42
N GLY A 101 15.31 -3.10 12.31
CA GLY A 101 15.01 -4.53 12.27
C GLY A 101 13.52 -4.88 12.36
N PHE A 102 13.21 -6.17 12.15
CA PHE A 102 11.85 -6.67 11.94
C PHE A 102 10.85 -6.31 13.03
N TYR A 103 11.17 -6.64 14.29
CA TYR A 103 10.20 -6.43 15.37
C TYR A 103 9.85 -4.95 15.52
N TYR A 104 10.86 -4.07 15.51
CA TYR A 104 10.64 -2.63 15.59
C TYR A 104 9.84 -2.13 14.39
N ALA A 105 10.28 -2.41 13.17
CA ALA A 105 9.65 -1.91 11.96
C ALA A 105 8.18 -2.32 11.80
N ILE A 106 7.81 -3.53 12.22
CA ILE A 106 6.46 -4.06 12.05
C ILE A 106 5.53 -3.62 13.19
N THR A 107 6.04 -3.50 14.43
CA THR A 107 5.18 -3.21 15.59
C THR A 107 5.14 -1.73 15.97
N HIS A 108 6.26 -1.02 15.88
CA HIS A 108 6.38 0.35 16.36
C HIS A 108 5.42 1.31 15.65
N PRO A 109 5.24 1.23 14.31
CA PRO A 109 4.28 2.08 13.61
C PRO A 109 2.82 1.89 14.04
N PHE A 110 2.47 0.78 14.71
CA PHE A 110 1.11 0.52 15.17
C PHE A 110 0.87 0.96 16.62
N ILE A 111 1.93 1.20 17.41
CA ILE A 111 1.83 1.60 18.82
C ILE A 111 2.33 3.03 19.06
N ALA A 112 2.59 3.80 17.99
CA ALA A 112 3.06 5.17 18.12
C ALA A 112 1.96 6.06 18.74
N THR A 113 1.92 6.12 20.07
CA THR A 113 1.00 6.97 20.81
C THR A 113 1.43 8.44 20.70
N PRO A 114 0.50 9.40 20.59
CA PRO A 114 -0.96 9.26 20.66
C PRO A 114 -1.64 9.05 19.28
N TYR A 115 -0.93 8.58 18.26
CA TYR A 115 -1.38 8.66 16.87
C TYR A 115 -2.24 7.49 16.41
N GLU A 116 -1.92 6.27 16.84
CA GLU A 116 -2.36 5.05 16.14
C GLU A 116 -3.57 4.33 16.73
N TYR A 117 -4.40 3.77 15.83
CA TYR A 117 -5.65 3.05 16.13
C TYR A 117 -5.51 1.93 17.17
N TYR A 118 -4.35 1.26 17.25
CA TYR A 118 -4.15 0.18 18.21
C TYR A 118 -4.30 0.66 19.66
N ALA A 119 -3.99 1.94 19.93
CA ALA A 119 -4.13 2.54 21.26
C ALA A 119 -5.60 2.66 21.70
N ASP A 120 -6.56 2.65 20.78
CA ASP A 120 -7.99 2.79 21.07
C ASP A 120 -8.70 1.46 21.30
N LEU A 121 -8.05 0.32 21.03
CA LEU A 121 -8.63 -1.01 21.24
C LEU A 121 -9.16 -1.27 22.68
N PRO A 122 -8.52 -0.77 23.77
CA PRO A 122 -9.11 -0.84 25.10
C PRO A 122 -10.51 -0.22 25.18
N LYS A 123 -10.76 0.90 24.48
CA LYS A 123 -12.06 1.56 24.44
C LYS A 123 -13.07 0.78 23.62
N VAL A 124 -12.67 0.24 22.47
CA VAL A 124 -13.54 -0.64 21.67
C VAL A 124 -13.99 -1.85 22.50
N ARG A 125 -13.09 -2.42 23.31
CA ARG A 125 -13.41 -3.53 24.24
C ARG A 125 -14.33 -3.09 25.38
N PHE A 126 -14.13 -1.90 25.92
CA PHE A 126 -14.94 -1.36 27.02
C PHE A 126 -16.39 -1.08 26.59
N TYR A 127 -16.59 -0.34 25.51
CA TYR A 127 -17.94 -0.02 25.01
C TYR A 127 -18.58 -1.20 24.27
N GLY A 128 -17.78 -2.08 23.68
CA GLY A 128 -18.24 -3.09 22.73
C GLY A 128 -18.38 -2.51 21.32
N LEU A 129 -18.21 -3.36 20.31
CA LEU A 129 -18.11 -2.93 18.90
C LEU A 129 -19.32 -2.10 18.43
N LYS A 130 -20.54 -2.55 18.75
CA LYS A 130 -21.78 -1.87 18.34
C LYS A 130 -21.88 -0.48 18.95
N GLU A 131 -21.64 -0.36 20.25
CA GLU A 131 -21.75 0.90 20.98
C GLU A 131 -20.63 1.88 20.60
N PHE A 132 -19.41 1.36 20.41
CA PHE A 132 -18.27 2.14 19.95
C PHE A 132 -18.53 2.77 18.58
N VAL A 133 -19.04 1.99 17.61
CA VAL A 133 -19.37 2.50 16.28
C VAL A 133 -20.58 3.44 16.32
N GLY A 134 -21.62 3.08 17.09
CA GLY A 134 -22.84 3.88 17.22
C GLY A 134 -22.59 5.27 17.81
N ASN A 135 -21.62 5.38 18.72
CA ASN A 135 -21.25 6.64 19.37
C ASN A 135 -19.90 7.19 18.89
N TYR A 136 -19.40 6.75 17.75
CA TYR A 136 -18.04 7.12 17.33
C TYR A 136 -17.83 8.64 17.26
N ALA A 137 -18.80 9.37 16.71
CA ALA A 137 -18.74 10.82 16.58
C ALA A 137 -18.60 11.55 17.94
N THR A 138 -19.20 11.02 19.01
CA THR A 138 -19.09 11.60 20.35
C THR A 138 -17.78 11.19 21.04
N LEU A 139 -17.30 9.98 20.77
CA LEU A 139 -16.04 9.45 21.31
C LEU A 139 -14.80 10.03 20.61
N MET A 140 -14.94 10.50 19.36
CA MET A 140 -13.87 10.87 18.43
C MET A 140 -12.78 11.75 19.05
N LYS A 141 -13.15 12.79 19.80
CA LYS A 141 -12.21 13.73 20.45
C LYS A 141 -11.33 13.10 21.54
N THR A 142 -11.70 11.92 22.02
CA THR A 142 -10.93 11.20 23.02
C THR A 142 -9.97 10.19 22.40
N LEU A 143 -10.15 9.82 21.13
CA LEU A 143 -9.42 8.75 20.45
C LEU A 143 -8.01 9.20 20.01
N SER A 144 -7.21 8.24 19.53
CA SER A 144 -5.91 8.52 18.90
C SER A 144 -6.05 9.49 17.72
N LEU A 145 -4.97 10.18 17.32
CA LEU A 145 -5.06 11.20 16.27
C LEU A 145 -5.65 10.65 14.96
N HIS A 146 -5.26 9.44 14.55
CA HIS A 146 -5.81 8.82 13.36
C HIS A 146 -7.31 8.51 13.50
N ALA A 147 -7.73 7.93 14.63
CA ALA A 147 -9.15 7.69 14.92
C ALA A 147 -9.96 8.99 15.17
N HIS A 148 -9.31 10.08 15.57
CA HIS A 148 -9.95 11.37 15.73
C HIS A 148 -10.28 12.04 14.38
N THR A 149 -9.57 11.68 13.32
CA THR A 149 -9.63 12.36 12.01
C THR A 149 -10.22 11.50 10.89
N HIS A 150 -10.44 10.21 11.15
CA HIS A 150 -10.93 9.23 10.17
C HIS A 150 -12.13 8.46 10.71
N PRO A 151 -12.95 7.81 9.85
CA PRO A 151 -13.99 6.89 10.29
C PRO A 151 -13.43 5.69 11.09
N PRO A 152 -14.27 4.97 11.87
CA PRO A 152 -13.85 3.88 12.78
C PRO A 152 -13.24 2.63 12.12
N GLY A 153 -13.02 2.64 10.80
CA GLY A 153 -12.60 1.46 10.05
C GLY A 153 -11.30 0.84 10.57
N GLY A 154 -10.33 1.68 10.97
CA GLY A 154 -9.06 1.22 11.54
C GLY A 154 -9.23 0.48 12.87
N ASP A 155 -9.96 1.11 13.81
CA ASP A 155 -10.27 0.55 15.12
C ASP A 155 -11.06 -0.76 15.01
N VAL A 156 -12.08 -0.77 14.16
CA VAL A 156 -12.94 -1.93 13.91
C VAL A 156 -12.12 -3.08 13.33
N PHE A 157 -11.28 -2.81 12.33
CA PHE A 157 -10.44 -3.83 11.73
C PHE A 157 -9.51 -4.47 12.76
N LEU A 158 -8.73 -3.66 13.49
CA LEU A 158 -7.78 -4.17 14.48
C LEU A 158 -8.48 -4.91 15.63
N TYR A 159 -9.64 -4.44 16.08
CA TYR A 159 -10.46 -5.15 17.06
C TYR A 159 -10.92 -6.53 16.55
N LEU A 160 -11.37 -6.63 15.30
CA LEU A 160 -11.75 -7.90 14.68
C LEU A 160 -10.56 -8.84 14.53
N VAL A 161 -9.38 -8.31 14.20
CA VAL A 161 -8.14 -9.09 14.16
C VAL A 161 -7.82 -9.68 15.54
N GLU A 162 -7.87 -8.89 16.61
CA GLU A 162 -7.67 -9.42 17.97
C GLU A 162 -8.75 -10.42 18.38
N LYS A 163 -9.99 -10.25 17.91
CA LYS A 163 -11.10 -11.15 18.22
C LYS A 163 -10.96 -12.51 17.52
N ILE A 164 -10.49 -12.53 16.28
CA ILE A 164 -10.38 -13.75 15.46
C ILE A 164 -9.06 -14.48 15.71
N PHE A 165 -7.94 -13.75 15.75
CA PHE A 165 -6.61 -14.33 15.84
C PHE A 165 -6.01 -14.22 17.25
N GLY A 166 -6.73 -13.62 18.20
CA GLY A 166 -6.27 -13.35 19.56
C GLY A 166 -5.46 -12.06 19.68
N ARG A 167 -5.31 -11.55 20.90
CA ARG A 167 -4.59 -10.30 21.19
C ARG A 167 -3.09 -10.37 20.87
N GLY A 168 -2.51 -9.22 20.54
CA GLY A 168 -1.07 -9.06 20.37
C GLY A 168 -0.70 -8.09 19.26
N LEU A 169 0.23 -7.18 19.55
CA LEU A 169 0.65 -6.12 18.63
C LEU A 169 1.28 -6.69 17.36
N LEU A 170 2.31 -7.53 17.49
CA LEU A 170 2.97 -8.17 16.35
C LEU A 170 1.98 -8.96 15.48
N ARG A 171 1.06 -9.69 16.11
CA ARG A 171 0.04 -10.44 15.40
C ARG A 171 -0.89 -9.51 14.60
N SER A 172 -1.35 -8.44 15.24
CA SER A 172 -2.23 -7.45 14.61
C SER A 172 -1.53 -6.77 13.44
N SER A 173 -0.29 -6.32 13.64
CA SER A 173 0.54 -5.75 12.58
C SER A 173 0.74 -6.72 11.41
N LEU A 174 1.11 -7.98 11.66
CA LEU A 174 1.31 -8.95 10.58
C LEU A 174 0.04 -9.26 9.80
N ILE A 175 -1.12 -9.36 10.47
CA ILE A 175 -2.40 -9.54 9.79
C ILE A 175 -2.76 -8.29 8.97
N THR A 176 -2.47 -7.08 9.48
CA THR A 176 -2.59 -5.84 8.69
C THR A 176 -1.75 -5.94 7.42
N VAL A 177 -0.46 -6.29 7.51
CA VAL A 177 0.41 -6.43 6.33
C VAL A 177 -0.14 -7.47 5.35
N ILE A 178 -0.57 -8.64 5.85
CA ILE A 178 -1.17 -9.68 5.00
C ILE A 178 -2.37 -9.11 4.22
N VAL A 179 -3.29 -8.42 4.90
CA VAL A 179 -4.47 -7.84 4.25
C VAL A 179 -4.08 -6.73 3.27
N SER A 180 -3.09 -5.90 3.61
CA SER A 180 -2.53 -4.92 2.69
C SER A 180 -1.99 -5.57 1.41
N GLU A 181 -1.27 -6.68 1.51
CA GLU A 181 -0.74 -7.38 0.32
C GLU A 181 -1.80 -8.07 -0.53
N LEU A 182 -2.94 -8.41 0.06
CA LEU A 182 -4.09 -8.90 -0.73
C LEU A 182 -4.62 -7.85 -1.71
N SER A 183 -4.23 -6.57 -1.59
CA SER A 183 -4.54 -5.49 -2.56
C SER A 183 -4.08 -5.81 -3.99
N ILE A 184 -3.06 -6.68 -4.15
CA ILE A 184 -2.61 -7.18 -5.45
C ILE A 184 -3.75 -7.87 -6.22
N ILE A 185 -4.68 -8.52 -5.53
CA ILE A 185 -5.78 -9.26 -6.16
C ILE A 185 -6.73 -8.31 -6.90
N PRO A 186 -7.43 -7.35 -6.24
CA PRO A 186 -8.32 -6.44 -6.95
C PRO A 186 -7.55 -5.56 -7.96
N LEU A 187 -6.30 -5.19 -7.66
CA LEU A 187 -5.46 -4.47 -8.63
C LEU A 187 -5.26 -5.28 -9.92
N TYR A 188 -4.82 -6.54 -9.81
CA TYR A 188 -4.57 -7.44 -10.94
C TYR A 188 -5.81 -7.59 -11.81
N TYR A 189 -6.97 -7.84 -11.20
CA TYR A 189 -8.21 -8.02 -11.92
C TYR A 189 -8.68 -6.72 -12.59
N THR A 190 -8.50 -5.58 -11.94
CA THR A 190 -8.83 -4.26 -12.50
C THR A 190 -7.99 -3.95 -13.73
N ILE A 191 -6.66 -4.05 -13.64
CA ILE A 191 -5.78 -3.69 -14.76
C ILE A 191 -5.87 -4.71 -15.92
N LYS A 192 -6.23 -5.97 -15.63
CA LYS A 192 -6.51 -7.00 -16.65
C LYS A 192 -7.73 -6.64 -17.53
N LEU A 193 -8.56 -5.69 -17.10
CA LEU A 193 -9.58 -5.10 -17.95
C LEU A 193 -9.00 -4.21 -19.06
N PHE A 194 -7.76 -3.77 -19.00
CA PHE A 194 -7.26 -2.82 -20.01
C PHE A 194 -5.98 -3.30 -20.69
N LEU A 195 -5.21 -4.16 -20.04
CA LEU A 195 -3.89 -4.56 -20.47
C LEU A 195 -3.83 -6.04 -20.90
N ASN A 196 -2.88 -6.36 -21.76
CA ASN A 196 -2.57 -7.75 -22.09
C ASN A 196 -1.87 -8.46 -20.91
N LYS A 197 -1.83 -9.79 -20.93
CA LYS A 197 -1.28 -10.62 -19.83
C LYS A 197 0.13 -10.18 -19.39
N LYS A 198 1.03 -9.87 -20.34
CA LYS A 198 2.41 -9.48 -20.04
C LYS A 198 2.46 -8.11 -19.36
N ALA A 199 1.72 -7.13 -19.88
CA ALA A 199 1.64 -5.78 -19.31
C ALA A 199 0.99 -5.78 -17.91
N VAL A 200 -0.06 -6.57 -17.68
CA VAL A 200 -0.66 -6.76 -16.35
C VAL A 200 0.38 -7.25 -15.35
N ARG A 201 1.17 -8.28 -15.72
CA ARG A 201 2.18 -8.87 -14.83
C ARG A 201 3.31 -7.89 -14.53
N LEU A 202 3.77 -7.17 -15.54
CA LEU A 202 4.78 -6.13 -15.35
C LEU A 202 4.27 -5.02 -14.41
N ALA A 203 3.02 -4.59 -14.57
CA ALA A 203 2.41 -3.59 -13.70
C ALA A 203 2.34 -4.06 -12.23
N ILE A 204 2.01 -5.34 -11.97
CA ILE A 204 2.07 -5.90 -10.61
C ILE A 204 3.50 -5.94 -10.07
N ILE A 205 4.50 -6.29 -10.89
CA ILE A 205 5.91 -6.29 -10.45
C ILE A 205 6.36 -4.86 -10.11
N ILE A 206 6.01 -3.87 -10.93
CA ILE A 206 6.30 -2.46 -10.67
C ILE A 206 5.61 -1.99 -9.37
N TRP A 207 4.36 -2.40 -9.15
CA TRP A 207 3.61 -2.11 -7.92
C TRP A 207 4.34 -2.61 -6.67
N ILE A 208 4.82 -3.86 -6.68
CA ILE A 208 5.59 -4.45 -5.57
C ILE A 208 6.86 -3.65 -5.27
N PHE A 209 7.52 -3.10 -6.29
CA PHE A 209 8.74 -2.32 -6.09
C PHE A 209 8.50 -0.82 -5.93
N THR A 210 7.25 -0.37 -5.88
CA THR A 210 6.94 1.05 -5.67
C THR A 210 7.18 1.40 -4.20
N PRO A 211 8.13 2.28 -3.86
CA PRO A 211 8.55 2.49 -2.47
C PRO A 211 7.41 2.91 -1.53
N ALA A 212 6.50 3.77 -2.01
CA ALA A 212 5.33 4.18 -1.25
C ALA A 212 4.44 2.98 -0.90
N ILE A 213 4.15 2.11 -1.88
CA ILE A 213 3.38 0.89 -1.65
C ILE A 213 4.09 0.00 -0.64
N GLY A 214 5.39 -0.24 -0.83
CA GLY A 214 6.12 -1.18 0.02
C GLY A 214 6.25 -0.73 1.47
N ILE A 215 6.40 0.57 1.72
CA ILE A 215 6.43 1.10 3.08
C ILE A 215 5.02 1.07 3.68
N TYR A 216 4.04 1.72 3.04
CA TYR A 216 2.70 1.88 3.63
C TYR A 216 1.96 0.55 3.80
N ASN A 217 2.17 -0.44 2.94
CA ASN A 217 1.57 -1.76 3.14
C ASN A 217 2.11 -2.49 4.37
N ALA A 218 3.38 -2.25 4.72
CA ALA A 218 4.05 -2.94 5.82
C ALA A 218 3.86 -2.26 7.19
N VAL A 219 3.61 -0.95 7.21
CA VAL A 219 3.75 -0.15 8.44
C VAL A 219 2.48 0.58 8.90
N CYS A 220 1.39 0.64 8.12
CA CYS A 220 0.19 1.34 8.57
C CYS A 220 -1.11 0.75 8.03
N MET A 221 -2.23 1.34 8.45
CA MET A 221 -3.59 0.94 8.02
C MET A 221 -3.93 1.37 6.59
N ASP A 222 -3.16 2.26 5.96
CA ASP A 222 -3.43 2.73 4.60
C ASP A 222 -3.41 1.59 3.59
N GLY A 223 -2.55 0.58 3.79
CA GLY A 223 -2.53 -0.61 2.95
C GLY A 223 -3.83 -1.42 3.06
N VAL A 224 -4.43 -1.52 4.25
CA VAL A 224 -5.72 -2.18 4.45
C VAL A 224 -6.85 -1.38 3.80
N PHE A 225 -6.84 -0.06 3.96
CA PHE A 225 -7.82 0.79 3.28
C PHE A 225 -7.70 0.67 1.76
N MET A 226 -6.48 0.61 1.23
CA MET A 226 -6.22 0.40 -0.19
C MET A 226 -6.77 -0.94 -0.69
N PHE A 227 -6.64 -2.02 0.07
CA PHE A 227 -7.27 -3.31 -0.26
C PHE A 227 -8.78 -3.16 -0.47
N PHE A 228 -9.48 -2.53 0.46
CA PHE A 228 -10.93 -2.31 0.33
C PHE A 228 -11.29 -1.32 -0.79
N MET A 229 -10.50 -0.26 -0.97
CA MET A 229 -10.75 0.76 -1.99
C MET A 229 -10.55 0.25 -3.43
N LEU A 230 -9.72 -0.77 -3.65
CA LEU A 230 -9.46 -1.30 -4.99
C LEU A 230 -10.59 -2.18 -5.55
N PHE A 231 -11.41 -2.80 -4.70
CA PHE A 231 -12.54 -3.64 -5.15
C PHE A 231 -13.61 -2.86 -5.92
N PRO A 232 -14.08 -1.68 -5.46
CA PRO A 232 -15.03 -0.86 -6.20
C PRO A 232 -14.59 -0.59 -7.64
N PHE A 233 -13.31 -0.30 -7.90
CA PHE A 233 -12.81 -0.08 -9.25
C PHE A 233 -13.04 -1.31 -10.15
N TYR A 234 -12.76 -2.52 -9.65
CA TYR A 234 -13.03 -3.73 -10.40
C TYR A 234 -14.53 -3.89 -10.70
N PHE A 235 -15.38 -3.77 -9.69
CA PHE A 235 -16.82 -4.00 -9.83
C PHE A 235 -17.52 -2.95 -10.71
N ILE A 236 -17.06 -1.70 -10.71
CA ILE A 236 -17.59 -0.63 -11.56
C ILE A 236 -17.12 -0.79 -13.00
N LEU A 237 -15.84 -1.09 -13.23
CA LEU A 237 -15.25 -1.11 -14.57
C LEU A 237 -15.54 -2.41 -15.33
N TYR A 238 -15.74 -3.53 -14.62
CA TYR A 238 -15.98 -4.84 -15.24
C TYR A 238 -17.26 -4.86 -16.13
N PRO A 239 -18.44 -4.41 -15.66
CA PRO A 239 -19.65 -4.33 -16.48
C PRO A 239 -19.49 -3.37 -17.67
N TYR A 240 -18.82 -2.24 -17.47
CA TYR A 240 -18.62 -1.23 -18.52
C TYR A 240 -17.83 -1.79 -19.71
N LYS A 241 -16.70 -2.48 -19.43
CA LYS A 241 -15.93 -3.15 -20.49
C LYS A 241 -16.74 -4.23 -21.20
N LYS A 242 -17.53 -5.00 -20.45
CA LYS A 242 -18.35 -6.07 -21.00
C LYS A 242 -19.36 -5.52 -22.02
N LYS A 243 -20.06 -4.42 -21.70
CA LYS A 243 -21.00 -3.76 -22.63
C LYS A 243 -20.33 -3.29 -23.92
N LYS A 244 -19.17 -2.62 -23.84
CA LYS A 244 -18.43 -2.13 -25.02
C LYS A 244 -18.00 -3.25 -25.97
N LYS A 245 -17.76 -4.46 -25.46
CA LYS A 245 -17.43 -5.62 -26.28
C LYS A 245 -18.65 -6.11 -27.10
N TYR A 246 -19.86 -5.96 -26.58
CA TYR A 246 -21.08 -6.39 -27.29
C TYR A 246 -21.54 -5.39 -28.35
N THR A 247 -21.34 -4.08 -28.15
CA THR A 247 -21.69 -3.04 -29.14
C THR A 247 -20.75 -2.97 -30.35
N LEU A 248 -19.61 -3.65 -30.33
CA LEU A 248 -18.68 -3.72 -31.47
C LEU A 248 -18.81 -5.03 -32.27
N CYS A 249 -19.73 -5.92 -31.86
CA CYS A 249 -19.96 -7.22 -32.50
C CYS A 249 -21.40 -7.40 -33.02
N GLY A 250 -22.23 -6.35 -32.97
CA GLY A 250 -23.52 -6.26 -33.65
C GLY A 250 -23.49 -5.10 -34.62
#